data_AF-A0A6P5P1I3-F1
#
_entry.id   AF-A0A6P5P1I3-F1
#
_cell.length_a   1.000
_cell.length_b   1.000
_cell.length_c   1.000
_cell.angle_alpha   90.00
_cell.angle_beta   90.00
_cell.angle_gamma   90.00
#
_symmetry.space_group_name_H-M   'P 1'
#
loop_
_entity.id
_entity.type
_entity.pdbx_description
1 polymer ?
#
loop_
_entity_poly.entity_id
_entity_poly.type
_entity_poly.pdbx_seq_one_letter_code
_entity_poly.pdbx_strand_id
1 'polypeptide(L)'
;MRQHDVQELNRILFSALETSLVGTSGHDLIHRLYHGTIVNQIVCKECKNISERQEDFLDLTVAVKNVSGLEDALCNMYVEEEIFDYDNLYHCGTCDRLVKAAKSAKLRKLPPFLTISLLRFNFDFVKCERYKDTSCYTFPLRINLKPFCEQV
;
A
#
# COMPACT_ATOMS: atom_id res chain seq x y z
N MET A 1 -24.70 -5.22 16.90
CA MET A 1 -24.35 -4.67 15.58
C MET A 1 -22.85 -4.80 15.41
N ARG A 2 -22.36 -5.61 14.45
CA ARG A 2 -20.94 -5.62 14.11
C ARG A 2 -20.69 -4.46 13.15
N GLN A 3 -19.90 -3.47 13.54
CA GLN A 3 -19.38 -2.48 12.60
C GLN A 3 -18.20 -3.14 11.89
N HIS A 4 -18.28 -3.23 10.57
CA HIS A 4 -17.18 -3.68 9.73
C HIS A 4 -16.69 -2.50 8.92
N ASP A 5 -15.37 -2.39 8.76
CA ASP A 5 -14.78 -1.42 7.83
C ASP A 5 -15.13 -1.83 6.39
N VAL A 6 -15.25 -0.84 5.49
CA VAL A 6 -15.52 -1.06 4.07
C VAL A 6 -14.47 -1.97 3.41
N GLN A 7 -13.21 -1.89 3.86
CA GLN A 7 -12.14 -2.76 3.38
C GLN A 7 -12.40 -4.22 3.75
N GLU A 8 -12.85 -4.48 4.96
CA GLU A 8 -13.17 -5.83 5.42
C GLU A 8 -14.37 -6.41 4.67
N LEU A 9 -15.40 -5.59 4.42
CA LEU A 9 -16.54 -5.98 3.61
C LEU A 9 -16.11 -6.32 2.16
N ASN A 10 -15.29 -5.48 1.53
CA ASN A 10 -14.80 -5.72 0.17
C ASN A 10 -14.01 -7.04 0.08
N ARG A 11 -13.13 -7.30 1.04
CA ARG A 11 -12.36 -8.55 1.09
C ARG A 11 -13.27 -9.77 1.24
N ILE A 12 -14.27 -9.71 2.13
CA ILE A 12 -15.22 -10.81 2.32
C ILE A 12 -16.04 -11.05 1.05
N LEU A 13 -16.52 -9.97 0.42
CA LEU A 13 -17.28 -10.04 -0.82
C LEU A 13 -16.47 -10.66 -1.95
N PHE A 14 -15.24 -10.19 -2.15
CA PHE A 14 -14.35 -10.69 -3.20
C PHE A 14 -14.02 -12.17 -2.99
N SER A 15 -13.73 -12.58 -1.76
CA SER A 15 -13.49 -13.98 -1.44
C SER A 15 -14.72 -14.85 -1.68
N ALA A 16 -15.92 -14.37 -1.32
CA ALA A 16 -17.17 -15.09 -1.59
C ALA A 16 -17.46 -15.23 -3.09
N LEU A 17 -17.18 -14.17 -3.88
CA LEU A 17 -17.33 -14.19 -5.33
C LEU A 17 -16.36 -15.16 -5.99
N GLU A 18 -15.08 -15.11 -5.63
CA GLU A 18 -14.06 -16.04 -6.15
C GLU A 18 -14.45 -17.48 -5.85
N THR A 19 -14.85 -17.77 -4.60
CA THR A 19 -15.27 -19.12 -4.19
C THR A 19 -16.50 -19.59 -4.97
N SER A 20 -17.47 -18.72 -5.21
CA SER A 20 -18.71 -19.07 -5.94
C SER A 20 -18.50 -19.27 -7.44
N LEU A 21 -17.42 -18.70 -8.00
CA LEU A 21 -17.11 -18.75 -9.43
C LEU A 21 -16.13 -19.88 -9.79
N VAL A 22 -15.59 -20.60 -8.80
CA VAL A 22 -14.74 -21.78 -9.03
C VAL A 22 -15.49 -22.80 -9.90
N GLY A 23 -14.84 -23.27 -10.97
CA GLY A 23 -15.42 -24.20 -11.93
C GLY A 23 -16.25 -23.54 -13.04
N THR A 24 -16.36 -22.21 -13.06
CA THR A 24 -16.99 -21.44 -14.14
C THR A 24 -15.94 -20.73 -15.01
N SER A 25 -16.36 -20.18 -16.14
CA SER A 25 -15.52 -19.32 -16.98
C SER A 25 -15.09 -18.00 -16.31
N GLY A 26 -15.69 -17.63 -15.18
CA GLY A 26 -15.40 -16.41 -14.42
C GLY A 26 -14.55 -16.60 -13.16
N HIS A 27 -13.94 -17.77 -12.97
CA HIS A 27 -13.18 -18.09 -11.75
C HIS A 27 -12.02 -17.12 -11.45
N ASP A 28 -11.53 -16.38 -12.44
CA ASP A 28 -10.44 -15.40 -12.34
C ASP A 28 -10.91 -13.94 -12.42
N LEU A 29 -12.23 -13.68 -12.35
CA LEU A 29 -12.80 -12.36 -12.62
C LEU A 29 -12.26 -11.27 -11.69
N ILE A 30 -12.27 -11.53 -10.37
CA ILE A 30 -11.79 -10.56 -9.37
C ILE A 30 -10.30 -10.31 -9.56
N HIS A 31 -9.52 -11.38 -9.68
CA HIS A 31 -8.10 -11.30 -9.96
C HIS A 31 -7.82 -10.50 -11.24
N ARG A 32 -8.53 -10.73 -12.34
CA ARG A 32 -8.32 -9.96 -13.59
C ARG A 32 -8.63 -8.48 -13.48
N LEU A 33 -9.63 -8.12 -12.68
CA LEU A 33 -10.15 -6.76 -12.64
C LEU A 33 -9.54 -5.90 -11.54
N TYR A 34 -9.18 -6.47 -10.40
CA TYR A 34 -8.76 -5.75 -9.20
C TYR A 34 -7.34 -6.09 -8.72
N HIS A 35 -6.72 -7.18 -9.20
CA HIS A 35 -5.37 -7.56 -8.79
C HIS A 35 -4.32 -6.63 -9.36
N GLY A 36 -3.59 -5.98 -8.46
CA GLY A 36 -2.32 -5.33 -8.74
C GLY A 36 -1.19 -5.89 -7.88
N THR A 37 0.02 -5.44 -8.16
CA THR A 37 1.21 -5.83 -7.40
C THR A 37 2.06 -4.62 -7.05
N ILE A 38 2.51 -4.56 -5.81
CA ILE A 38 3.51 -3.62 -5.30
C ILE A 38 4.83 -4.36 -5.12
N VAL A 39 5.92 -3.63 -5.24
CA VAL A 39 7.26 -4.13 -4.99
C VAL A 39 7.89 -3.28 -3.92
N ASN A 40 8.31 -3.93 -2.85
CA ASN A 40 9.09 -3.31 -1.79
C ASN A 40 10.55 -3.69 -1.99
N GLN A 41 11.42 -2.68 -2.07
CA GLN A 41 12.86 -2.85 -2.20
C GLN A 41 13.54 -2.31 -0.96
N ILE A 42 14.51 -3.03 -0.43
CA ILE A 42 15.38 -2.59 0.66
C ILE A 42 16.83 -2.66 0.18
N VAL A 43 17.48 -1.51 0.10
CA VAL A 43 18.86 -1.36 -0.34
C VAL A 43 19.75 -1.15 0.88
N CYS A 44 20.63 -2.11 1.16
CA CYS A 44 21.65 -1.97 2.19
C CYS A 44 22.63 -0.85 1.81
N LYS A 45 22.85 0.14 2.70
CA LYS A 45 23.78 1.24 2.40
C LYS A 45 25.24 0.84 2.51
N GLU A 46 25.56 -0.25 3.21
CA GLU A 46 26.92 -0.78 3.40
C GLU A 46 27.38 -1.65 2.22
N CYS A 47 26.70 -2.78 1.96
CA CYS A 47 27.10 -3.74 0.91
C CYS A 47 26.36 -3.58 -0.41
N LYS A 48 25.39 -2.66 -0.51
CA LYS A 48 24.54 -2.43 -1.69
C LYS A 48 23.68 -3.62 -2.11
N ASN A 49 23.58 -4.68 -1.32
CA ASN A 49 22.65 -5.76 -1.57
C ASN A 49 21.20 -5.24 -1.57
N ILE A 50 20.42 -5.67 -2.56
CA ILE A 50 19.01 -5.31 -2.74
C ILE A 50 18.16 -6.51 -2.35
N SER A 51 17.29 -6.33 -1.37
CA SER A 51 16.24 -7.28 -1.04
C SER A 51 14.95 -6.79 -1.67
N GLU A 52 14.33 -7.61 -2.51
CA GLU A 52 13.06 -7.29 -3.15
C GLU A 52 11.96 -8.24 -2.64
N ARG A 53 10.77 -7.68 -2.38
CA ARG A 53 9.57 -8.43 -2.06
C ARG A 53 8.38 -7.89 -2.84
N GLN A 54 7.76 -8.76 -3.63
CA GLN A 54 6.50 -8.46 -4.29
C GLN A 54 5.32 -8.77 -3.36
N GLU A 55 4.32 -7.90 -3.36
CA GLU A 55 3.09 -8.03 -2.59
C GLU A 55 1.88 -7.78 -3.50
N ASP A 56 0.88 -8.66 -3.40
CA ASP A 56 -0.38 -8.53 -4.13
C ASP A 56 -1.33 -7.59 -3.40
N PHE A 57 -2.14 -6.84 -4.15
CA PHE A 57 -3.21 -6.02 -3.59
C PHE A 57 -4.49 -6.09 -4.43
N LEU A 58 -5.63 -5.88 -3.76
CA LEU A 58 -6.96 -5.69 -4.37
C LEU A 58 -7.50 -4.28 -4.14
N ASP A 59 -6.96 -3.57 -3.14
CA ASP A 59 -7.18 -2.15 -2.89
C ASP A 59 -5.90 -1.51 -2.33
N LEU A 60 -5.73 -0.22 -2.60
CA LEU A 60 -4.67 0.59 -2.02
C LEU A 60 -5.19 1.36 -0.83
N THR A 61 -4.42 1.37 0.23
CA THR A 61 -4.76 2.09 1.45
C THR A 61 -3.85 3.32 1.57
N VAL A 62 -4.42 4.52 1.64
CA VAL A 62 -3.65 5.77 1.71
C VAL A 62 -3.95 6.54 2.98
N ALA A 63 -2.91 7.08 3.61
CA ALA A 63 -3.04 7.94 4.77
C ALA A 63 -3.61 9.31 4.38
N VAL A 64 -4.55 9.81 5.18
CA VAL A 64 -5.10 11.18 5.02
C VAL A 64 -4.41 12.17 5.96
N LYS A 65 -3.95 11.70 7.12
CA LYS A 65 -3.35 12.55 8.14
C LYS A 65 -2.07 13.21 7.61
N ASN A 66 -1.97 14.53 7.75
CA ASN A 66 -0.83 15.34 7.32
C ASN A 66 -0.59 15.36 5.80
N VAL A 67 -1.60 15.03 4.98
CA VAL A 67 -1.48 15.00 3.52
C VAL A 67 -2.65 15.77 2.90
N SER A 68 -2.38 16.60 1.90
CA SER A 68 -3.38 17.52 1.35
C SER A 68 -4.27 16.89 0.27
N GLY A 69 -3.79 15.82 -0.38
CA GLY A 69 -4.56 15.07 -1.37
C GLY A 69 -3.96 13.73 -1.75
N LEU A 70 -4.61 13.08 -2.72
CA LEU A 70 -4.26 11.73 -3.18
C LEU A 70 -2.88 11.67 -3.83
N GLU A 71 -2.52 12.65 -4.65
CA GLU A 71 -1.22 12.68 -5.33
C GLU A 71 -0.08 12.77 -4.32
N ASP A 72 -0.19 13.65 -3.33
CA ASP A 72 0.79 13.76 -2.23
C ASP A 72 0.89 12.45 -1.45
N ALA A 73 -0.24 11.78 -1.16
CA ALA A 73 -0.23 10.51 -0.43
C ALA A 73 0.49 9.41 -1.22
N LEU A 74 0.26 9.34 -2.54
CA LEU A 74 0.94 8.41 -3.42
C LEU A 74 2.44 8.75 -3.58
N CYS A 75 2.80 10.03 -3.60
CA CYS A 75 4.20 10.47 -3.58
C CYS A 75 4.91 9.96 -2.32
N ASN A 76 4.33 10.19 -1.14
CA ASN A 76 4.93 9.75 0.12
C ASN A 76 5.06 8.22 0.20
N MET A 77 4.14 7.47 -0.42
CA MET A 77 4.18 6.00 -0.39
C MET A 77 5.13 5.39 -1.42
N TYR A 78 5.18 5.94 -2.64
CA TYR A 78 5.83 5.29 -3.78
C TYR A 78 7.00 6.07 -4.38
N VAL A 79 7.27 7.29 -3.92
CA VAL A 79 8.38 8.13 -4.42
C VAL A 79 9.41 8.35 -3.32
N GLU A 80 8.96 8.62 -2.09
CA GLU A 80 9.87 8.83 -0.96
C GLU A 80 10.49 7.51 -0.48
N GLU A 81 11.77 7.57 -0.11
CA GLU A 81 12.47 6.44 0.52
C GLU A 81 12.36 6.54 2.05
N GLU A 82 11.97 5.44 2.69
CA GLU A 82 12.05 5.27 4.14
C GLU A 82 13.48 4.86 4.51
N ILE A 83 14.14 5.62 5.38
CA ILE A 83 15.52 5.34 5.80
C ILE A 83 15.54 4.65 7.15
N PHE A 84 16.14 3.46 7.20
CA PHE A 84 16.48 2.73 8.42
C PHE A 84 17.77 3.31 9.01
N ASP A 85 17.66 4.06 10.11
CA ASP A 85 18.77 4.70 10.82
C ASP A 85 18.55 4.71 12.34
N TYR A 86 19.62 5.00 13.09
CA TYR A 86 19.66 5.10 14.56
C TYR A 86 19.10 3.86 15.26
N ASP A 87 17.94 3.97 15.89
CA ASP A 87 17.32 2.89 16.67
C ASP A 87 16.56 1.88 15.78
N ASN A 88 16.34 2.21 14.50
CA ASN A 88 15.60 1.39 13.53
C ASN A 88 16.52 0.88 12.41
N LEU A 89 17.60 0.18 12.75
CA LEU A 89 18.51 -0.40 11.77
C LEU A 89 17.94 -1.67 11.12
N TYR A 90 18.30 -1.90 9.85
CA TYR A 90 17.89 -3.07 9.09
C TYR A 90 18.89 -4.22 9.27
N HIS A 91 18.40 -5.45 9.51
CA HIS A 91 19.26 -6.63 9.55
C HIS A 91 19.56 -7.15 8.14
N CYS A 92 20.77 -6.92 7.64
CA CYS A 92 21.15 -7.38 6.31
C CYS A 92 21.68 -8.82 6.36
N GLY A 93 21.01 -9.76 5.69
CA GLY A 93 21.45 -11.17 5.63
C GLY A 93 22.81 -11.39 4.95
N THR A 94 23.26 -10.48 4.07
CA THR A 94 24.59 -10.56 3.45
C THR A 94 25.71 -10.07 4.36
N CYS A 95 25.44 -9.02 5.16
CA CYS A 95 26.40 -8.50 6.13
C CYS A 95 26.33 -9.20 7.50
N ASP A 96 25.25 -9.94 7.74
CA ASP A 96 24.90 -10.59 8.99
C ASP A 96 24.96 -9.66 10.22
N ARG A 97 24.50 -8.41 10.03
CA ARG A 97 24.45 -7.39 11.09
C ARG A 97 23.40 -6.33 10.81
N LEU A 98 23.09 -5.54 11.85
CA LEU A 98 22.28 -4.33 11.74
C LEU A 98 23.05 -3.23 10.99
N VAL A 99 22.43 -2.67 9.95
CA VAL A 99 23.02 -1.69 9.03
C VAL A 99 21.99 -0.63 8.65
N LYS A 100 22.48 0.50 8.16
CA LYS A 100 21.62 1.49 7.51
C LYS A 100 21.12 0.95 6.17
N ALA A 101 19.85 1.17 5.87
CA ALA A 101 19.25 0.77 4.61
C ALA A 101 18.20 1.80 4.17
N ALA A 102 17.91 1.85 2.87
CA ALA A 102 16.77 2.58 2.35
C ALA A 102 15.72 1.60 1.85
N LYS A 103 14.46 1.86 2.19
CA LYS A 103 13.31 1.12 1.72
C LYS A 103 12.47 1.99 0.81
N SER A 104 12.05 1.43 -0.31
CA SER A 104 11.16 2.07 -1.26
C SER A 104 10.08 1.09 -1.69
N ALA A 105 8.94 1.63 -2.12
CA ALA A 105 7.87 0.84 -2.72
C ALA A 105 7.53 1.39 -4.10
N LYS A 106 7.16 0.52 -5.04
CA LYS A 106 6.71 0.91 -6.40
C LYS A 106 5.55 0.03 -6.86
N LEU A 107 4.67 0.59 -7.70
CA LEU A 107 3.60 -0.15 -8.35
C LEU A 107 4.18 -0.91 -9.56
N ARG A 108 4.12 -2.25 -9.54
CA ARG A 108 4.60 -3.10 -10.65
C ARG A 108 3.48 -3.45 -11.62
N LYS A 109 2.29 -3.76 -11.11
CA LYS A 109 1.12 -4.08 -11.91
C LYS A 109 -0.08 -3.28 -11.41
N LEU A 110 -0.73 -2.56 -12.32
CA LEU A 110 -1.96 -1.83 -12.04
C LEU A 110 -3.18 -2.64 -12.53
N PRO A 111 -4.24 -2.73 -11.72
CA PRO A 111 -5.49 -3.35 -12.14
C PRO A 111 -6.31 -2.41 -13.04
N PRO A 112 -7.21 -2.95 -13.88
CA PRO A 112 -8.23 -2.16 -14.59
C PRO A 112 -9.12 -1.33 -13.65
N PHE A 113 -9.49 -1.90 -12.50
CA PHE A 113 -10.24 -1.21 -11.46
C PHE A 113 -9.38 -1.07 -10.20
N LEU A 114 -9.02 0.17 -9.90
CA LEU A 114 -8.24 0.52 -8.72
C LEU A 114 -9.16 1.03 -7.62
N THR A 115 -9.24 0.30 -6.52
CA THR A 115 -9.91 0.76 -5.30
C THR A 115 -8.90 1.46 -4.42
N ILE A 116 -9.21 2.69 -3.97
CA ILE A 116 -8.35 3.43 -3.03
C ILE A 116 -9.16 3.77 -1.78
N SER A 117 -8.70 3.26 -0.66
CA SER A 117 -9.30 3.41 0.66
C SER A 117 -8.57 4.53 1.42
N LEU A 118 -9.30 5.61 1.73
CA LEU A 118 -8.76 6.75 2.49
C LEU A 118 -8.82 6.45 4.00
N LEU A 119 -7.68 6.28 4.65
CA LEU A 119 -7.61 6.10 6.09
C LEU A 119 -7.85 7.42 6.83
N ARG A 120 -9.13 7.68 7.10
CA ARG A 120 -9.57 8.84 7.90
C ARG A 120 -9.65 8.56 9.39
N PHE A 121 -9.67 7.31 9.82
CA PHE A 121 -9.71 6.98 11.24
C PHE A 121 -8.30 6.93 11.81
N ASN A 122 -8.03 7.78 12.80
CA ASN A 122 -6.75 7.88 13.48
C ASN A 122 -6.94 7.65 14.98
N PHE A 123 -5.84 7.39 15.68
CA PHE A 123 -5.82 7.26 17.13
C PHE A 123 -5.06 8.45 17.74
N ASP A 124 -5.70 9.14 18.69
CA ASP A 124 -5.06 10.15 19.51
C ASP A 124 -4.44 9.46 20.74
N PHE A 125 -3.11 9.41 20.79
CA PHE A 125 -2.37 8.78 21.89
C PHE A 125 -2.40 9.59 23.19
N VAL A 126 -2.69 10.89 23.13
CA VAL A 126 -2.79 11.74 24.34
C VAL A 126 -4.14 11.53 25.00
N LYS A 127 -5.21 11.50 24.20
CA LYS A 127 -6.58 11.32 24.68
C LYS A 127 -7.01 9.85 24.78
N CYS A 128 -6.19 8.93 24.25
CA CYS A 128 -6.48 7.49 24.16
C CYS A 128 -7.82 7.19 23.46
N GLU A 129 -8.16 7.94 22.40
CA GLU A 129 -9.43 7.79 21.68
C GLU A 129 -9.23 7.74 20.16
N ARG A 130 -10.16 7.08 19.47
CA ARG A 130 -10.24 7.09 18.00
C ARG A 130 -10.99 8.33 17.54
N TYR A 131 -10.46 9.00 16.52
CA TYR A 131 -11.13 10.14 15.89
C TYR A 131 -11.15 9.99 14.37
N LYS A 132 -12.12 10.64 13.74
CA LYS A 132 -12.21 10.74 12.28
C LYS A 132 -11.58 12.06 11.83
N ASP A 133 -10.62 11.97 10.93
CA ASP A 133 -10.02 13.12 10.26
C ASP A 133 -11.00 13.70 9.22
N THR A 134 -11.51 14.89 9.53
CA THR A 134 -12.45 15.65 8.70
C THR A 134 -11.76 16.75 7.90
N SER A 135 -10.43 16.77 7.86
CA SER A 135 -9.68 17.72 7.04
C SER A 135 -10.03 17.57 5.56
N CYS A 136 -9.86 18.69 4.85
CA CYS A 136 -10.00 18.73 3.40
C CYS A 136 -8.93 17.82 2.78
N TYR A 137 -9.35 16.97 1.85
CA TYR A 137 -8.47 16.06 1.13
C TYR A 137 -8.91 16.04 -0.32
N THR A 138 -8.03 16.41 -1.23
CA THR A 138 -8.33 16.52 -2.65
C THR A 138 -8.01 15.23 -3.39
N PHE A 139 -8.82 14.88 -4.39
CA PHE A 139 -8.52 13.82 -5.32
C PHE A 139 -9.03 14.24 -6.70
N PRO A 140 -8.20 14.15 -7.76
CA PRO A 140 -8.58 14.61 -9.07
C PRO A 140 -9.51 13.61 -9.76
N LEU A 141 -10.31 14.07 -10.73
CA LEU A 141 -11.12 13.20 -11.58
C LEU A 141 -10.25 12.28 -12.46
N ARG A 142 -9.04 12.73 -12.79
CA ARG A 142 -8.03 11.99 -13.57
C ARG A 142 -6.70 12.07 -12.84
N ILE A 143 -6.05 10.93 -12.67
CA ILE A 143 -4.74 10.84 -12.01
C ILE A 143 -3.77 10.07 -12.91
N ASN A 144 -2.52 10.53 -12.99
CA ASN A 144 -1.47 9.81 -13.68
C ASN A 144 -0.67 8.96 -12.68
N LEU A 145 -0.82 7.64 -12.74
CA LEU A 145 -0.13 6.73 -11.83
C LEU A 145 1.28 6.32 -12.29
N LYS A 146 1.67 6.69 -13.51
CA LYS A 146 2.98 6.35 -14.08
C LYS A 146 4.18 6.74 -13.19
N PRO A 147 4.20 7.91 -12.52
CA PRO A 147 5.33 8.29 -11.65
C PRO A 147 5.53 7.36 -10.44
N PHE A 148 4.48 6.66 -10.02
CA PHE A 148 4.49 5.75 -8.88
C PHE A 148 4.81 4.31 -9.28
N CYS A 149 4.89 4.03 -10.58
CA CYS A 149 5.18 2.70 -11.10
C CYS A 149 6.69 2.45 -11.19
N GLU A 150 7.09 1.18 -11.21
CA GLU A 150 8.45 0.81 -11.61
C GLU A 150 8.74 1.30 -13.03
N GLN A 151 9.95 1.82 -13.24
CA GLN A 151 10.41 2.17 -14.59
C GLN A 151 10.84 0.88 -15.27
N VAL A 152 10.09 0.48 -16.31
CA VAL A 152 10.43 -0.61 -17.22
C VAL A 152 11.33 -0.09 -18.34
#